data_AF-A0A9E2MGA8-F1
#
_entry.id   AF-A0A9E2MGA8-F1
#
_cell.length_a   1.000
_cell.length_b   1.000
_cell.length_c   1.000
_cell.angle_alpha   90.00
_cell.angle_beta   90.00
_cell.angle_gamma   90.00
#
_symmetry.space_group_name_H-M   'P 1'
#
loop_
_entity.id
_entity.type
_entity.pdbx_description
1 polymer ?
#
loop_
_entity_poly.entity_id
_entity_poly.type
_entity_poly.pdbx_seq_one_letter_code
_entity_poly.pdbx_strand_id
1 'polypeptide(L)' 'MKVIAIDLGLKRIGLAYSGGQDIVTPLEAVERKNRNQASAAVKKIIADWEADAVVVPDPLADVVDIRPQRLAQIG' A
#
# COMPACT_ATOMS: atom_id res chain seq x y z
N MET A 1 -17.83 -9.02 -2.00
CA MET A 1 -16.43 -9.19 -1.56
C MET A 1 -16.03 -7.92 -0.83
N LYS A 2 -15.64 -8.05 0.44
CA LYS A 2 -15.11 -6.99 1.28
C LYS A 2 -13.63 -6.81 0.94
N VAL A 3 -13.22 -5.59 0.57
CA VAL A 3 -11.85 -5.33 0.12
C VAL A 3 -11.27 -4.16 0.90
N ILE A 4 -10.00 -4.28 1.29
CA ILE A 4 -9.20 -3.15 1.73
C ILE A 4 -8.14 -2.81 0.68
N ALA A 5 -8.14 -1.57 0.23
CA ALA A 5 -7.04 -1.01 -0.56
C ALA A 5 -6.01 -0.35 0.37
N ILE A 6 -4.73 -0.57 0.09
CA ILE A 6 -3.60 -0.01 0.87
C ILE A 6 -2.74 0.84 -0.06
N ASP A 7 -2.45 2.07 0.35
CA ASP A 7 -1.43 2.92 -0.27
C ASP A 7 -0.23 3.09 0.69
N LEU A 8 0.93 2.60 0.26
CA LEU A 8 2.13 2.45 1.09
C LEU A 8 3.01 3.71 1.02
N GLY A 9 2.77 4.66 1.92
CA GLY A 9 3.60 5.85 2.07
C GLY A 9 4.80 5.68 3.03
N LEU A 10 5.75 6.62 2.93
CA LEU A 10 6.91 6.70 3.84
C LEU A 10 6.53 7.12 5.26
N LYS A 11 5.55 8.02 5.40
CA LYS A 11 5.09 8.57 6.70
C LYS A 11 3.73 8.06 7.17
N ARG A 12 2.91 7.53 6.26
CA ARG A 12 1.55 7.06 6.53
C ARG A 12 1.18 5.92 5.60
N ILE A 13 0.31 5.04 6.04
CA ILE A 13 -0.33 4.03 5.22
C ILE A 13 -1.77 4.48 4.97
N GLY A 14 -2.08 4.80 3.72
CA GLY A 14 -3.44 5.11 3.29
C GLY A 14 -4.27 3.84 3.21
N LEU A 15 -5.55 3.91 3.61
CA LEU A 15 -6.45 2.78 3.66
C LEU A 15 -7.82 3.19 3.12
N ALA A 16 -8.44 2.30 2.36
CA ALA A 16 -9.84 2.44 1.95
C ALA A 16 -10.52 1.07 1.97
N TYR A 17 -11.82 1.07 2.24
CA TYR A 17 -12.63 -0.14 2.32
C TYR A 17 -13.78 -0.10 1.31
N SER A 18 -14.07 -1.25 0.71
CA SER A 18 -15.32 -1.47 -0.01
C SER A 18 -16.03 -2.70 0.55
N GLY A 19 -17.30 -2.54 0.91
CA GLY A 19 -18.17 -3.63 1.35
C GLY A 19 -18.79 -4.46 0.21
N GLY A 20 -18.35 -4.23 -1.03
CA GLY A 20 -18.86 -4.94 -2.22
C GLY A 20 -20.09 -4.29 -2.88
N GLN A 21 -20.26 -2.97 -2.75
CA GLN A 21 -21.43 -2.23 -3.28
C GLN A 21 -21.02 -1.02 -4.14
N ASP A 22 -19.98 -1.14 -4.97
CA ASP A 22 -19.43 -0.08 -5.86
C ASP A 22 -19.00 1.23 -5.16
N ILE A 23 -19.15 1.32 -3.84
CA ILE A 23 -18.72 2.44 -3.01
C ILE A 23 -17.41 2.06 -2.32
N VAL A 24 -16.49 3.02 -2.32
CA VAL A 24 -15.22 2.97 -1.59
C VAL A 24 -15.24 4.06 -0.53
N THR A 25 -15.02 3.67 0.72
CA THR A 25 -14.97 4.57 1.86
C THR A 25 -13.53 4.70 2.33
N PRO A 26 -12.97 5.93 2.43
CA PRO A 26 -11.65 6.12 3.01
C PRO A 26 -11.68 5.75 4.50
N LEU A 27 -10.63 5.07 4.95
CA LEU A 27 -10.40 4.79 6.37
C LEU A 27 -9.35 5.76 6.92
N GLU A 28 -9.26 5.84 8.24
CA GLU A 28 -8.20 6.59 8.90
C GLU A 28 -6.82 6.02 8.53
N ALA A 29 -5.90 6.92 8.16
CA ALA A 29 -4.55 6.53 7.78
C ALA A 29 -3.73 6.10 9.01
N VAL A 30 -2.93 5.05 8.87
CA VAL A 30 -1.99 4.64 9.91
C VAL A 30 -0.73 5.49 9.83
N GLU A 31 -0.41 6.24 10.89
CA GLU A 31 0.90 6.89 11.01
C GLU A 31 2.01 5.84 11.10
N ARG A 32 3.03 5.96 10.25
CA ARG A 32 4.13 5.00 10.15
C ARG A 32 5.32 5.50 10.96
N LYS A 33 5.52 4.89 12.14
CA LYS A 33 6.72 5.11 12.96
C LYS A 33 7.84 4.13 12.59
N ASN A 34 7.47 2.88 12.34
CA ASN A 34 8.36 1.85 11.82
C ASN A 34 7.55 0.74 11.11
N ARG A 35 8.23 -0.16 10.40
CA ARG A 35 7.59 -1.22 9.60
C ARG A 35 6.70 -2.14 10.44
N ASN A 36 7.18 -2.60 11.59
CA ASN A 36 6.47 -3.59 12.40
C ASN A 36 5.21 -3.00 13.05
N GLN A 37 5.30 -1.75 13.53
CA GLN A 37 4.15 -1.04 14.08
C GLN A 37 3.09 -0.79 13.00
N ALA A 38 3.49 -0.31 11.82
CA ALA A 38 2.56 -0.09 10.72
C ALA A 38 1.90 -1.41 10.27
N SER A 39 2.68 -2.49 10.11
CA SER A 39 2.13 -3.79 9.71
C SER A 39 1.16 -4.36 10.75
N ALA A 40 1.44 -4.20 12.04
CA ALA A 40 0.55 -4.67 13.10
C ALA A 40 -0.78 -3.90 13.12
N ALA A 41 -0.72 -2.57 12.98
CA ALA A 41 -1.91 -1.72 12.91
C ALA A 41 -2.77 -2.04 11.68
N VAL A 42 -2.15 -2.17 10.50
CA VAL A 42 -2.84 -2.56 9.26
C VAL A 42 -3.47 -3.96 9.40
N LYS A 43 -2.75 -4.92 9.97
CA LYS A 43 -3.28 -6.28 10.21
C LYS A 43 -4.51 -6.28 11.11
N LYS A 44 -4.52 -5.44 12.15
CA LYS A 44 -5.69 -5.26 13.02
C LYS A 44 -6.88 -4.72 12.23
N ILE A 45 -6.68 -3.69 11.41
CA ILE A 45 -7.75 -3.10 10.57
C ILE A 45 -8.31 -4.15 9.60
N ILE A 46 -7.47 -4.94 8.95
CA ILE A 46 -7.92 -6.02 8.05
C ILE A 46 -8.84 -7.02 8.77
N ALA A 47 -8.48 -7.40 10.00
CA ALA A 47 -9.29 -8.30 10.81
C ALA A 47 -10.60 -7.65 11.29
N ASP A 48 -10.54 -6.41 11.79
CA ASP A 48 -11.71 -5.69 12.32
C ASP A 48 -12.79 -5.46 11.25
N TRP A 49 -12.39 -5.29 9.99
CA TRP A 49 -13.29 -5.09 8.85
C TRP A 49 -13.63 -6.39 8.11
N GLU A 50 -13.11 -7.54 8.56
CA GLU A 50 -13.33 -8.85 7.97
C GLU A 50 -13.08 -8.84 6.44
N ALA A 51 -12.01 -8.20 5.99
CA ALA A 51 -11.76 -8.07 4.56
C ALA A 51 -11.44 -9.43 3.94
N ASP A 52 -12.13 -9.76 2.84
CA ASP A 52 -11.90 -10.98 2.06
C ASP A 52 -10.59 -10.89 1.26
N ALA A 53 -10.22 -9.68 0.85
CA ALA A 53 -9.03 -9.40 0.05
C ALA A 53 -8.38 -8.06 0.39
N VAL A 54 -7.07 -7.99 0.13
CA VAL A 54 -6.27 -6.77 0.23
C VAL A 54 -5.70 -6.44 -1.13
N VAL A 55 -5.87 -5.20 -1.58
CA VAL A 55 -5.32 -4.68 -2.82
C VAL A 55 -4.23 -3.67 -2.50
N VAL A 56 -3.07 -3.83 -3.13
CA VAL A 56 -1.92 -2.91 -3.03
C VAL A 56 -1.57 -2.44 -4.45
N PRO A 57 -1.11 -1.19 -4.63
CA PRO A 57 -0.58 -0.74 -5.91
C PRO A 57 0.66 -1.56 -6.27
N ASP A 58 0.83 -1.82 -7.56
CA ASP A 58 2.03 -2.48 -8.08
C ASP A 58 3.24 -1.54 -7.90
N PRO A 59 4.25 -1.91 -7.09
CA PRO A 59 5.42 -1.06 -6.87
C PRO A 59 6.30 -0.89 -8.11
N LEU A 60 6.11 -1.71 -9.17
CA LEU A 60 6.93 -1.71 -10.38
C LEU A 60 6.25 -1.06 -11.58
N ALA A 61 4.98 -0.66 -11.48
CA ALA A 61 4.23 -0.11 -12.61
C ALA A 61 4.90 1.13 -13.25
N ASP A 62 5.69 1.89 -12.48
CA ASP A 62 6.40 3.09 -12.93
C ASP A 62 7.93 3.00 -12.83
N VAL A 63 8.51 1.83 -12.51
CA VAL A 63 9.97 1.70 -12.41
C VAL A 63 10.59 1.59 -13.80
N VAL A 64 10.84 2.74 -14.43
CA VAL A 64 11.89 2.87 -15.44
C VAL A 64 13.21 2.88 -14.68
N ASP A 65 13.92 1.75 -14.72
CA ASP A 65 15.26 1.62 -14.17
C ASP A 65 16.23 2.54 -14.94
N ILE A 66 16.44 3.76 -14.44
CA ILE A 66 17.45 4.70 -14.94
C ILE A 66 18.85 4.45 -14.37
N ARG A 67 19.18 3.22 -13.92
CA ARG A 67 20.58 2.91 -13.61
C ARG A 67 21.43 3.17 -14.85
N PRO A 68 22.49 3.98 -14.75
CA PRO A 68 23.09 4.57 -15.93
C PRO A 68 23.80 3.48 -16.74
N GLN A 69 23.38 3.32 -17.98
CA GLN A 69 24.18 2.74 -19.07
C GLN A 69 25.46 3.56 -19.38
N ARG A 70 25.86 4.46 -18.45
CA ARG A 70 26.92 5.46 -18.60
C ARG A 70 28.28 5.01 -18.03
N LEU A 71 28.34 3.86 -17.35
CA LEU A 71 29.61 3.26 -16.92
C LEU A 71 30.35 2.50 -18.03
N ALA A 72 29.70 2.25 -19.18
CA ALA A 72 30.32 1.58 -20.33
C ALA A 72 30.91 2.54 -21.38
N GLN A 73 30.87 3.85 -21.16
CA GLN A 73 31.37 4.88 -22.10
C GLN A 73 32.61 5.64 -21.62
N ILE A 74 33.13 5.31 -20.45
CA ILE A 74 34.44 5.77 -19.98
C ILE A 74 35.41 4.60 -20.15
N GLY A 75 35.84 4.43 -21.40
CA GLY A 75 37.12 3.80 -21.74
C GLY A 75 38.23 4.84 -21.69
#